data_AF-A0A369W6J6-F1
#
_entry.id   AF-A0A369W6J6-F1
#
_cell.length_a   1.000
_cell.length_b   1.000
_cell.length_c   1.000
_cell.angle_alpha   90.00
_cell.angle_beta   90.00
_cell.angle_gamma   90.00
#
_symmetry.space_group_name_H-M   'P 1'
#
loop_
_entity.id
_entity.type
_entity.pdbx_description
1 polymer ?
#
loop_
_entity_poly.entity_id
_entity_poly.type
_entity_poly.pdbx_seq_one_letter_code
_entity_poly.pdbx_strand_id
1 'polypeptide(L)'
;MPRLLSALLALPLLAACGDTAPQSDASQPADAFYVGVWAADPAWCTDQSEGFPITIEADRFLGRENTCDMSAITTTPEDGWTAALSCIAEGTTIEEPVVFSPAGDQLAIIWPDRGPDATLFSRCE
;
A
#
# COMPACT_ATOMS: atom_id res chain seq x y z
N MET A 1 -46.33 -52.58 37.60
CA MET A 1 -47.06 -51.29 37.65
C MET A 1 -46.21 -50.31 38.44
N PRO A 2 -46.05 -49.02 38.09
CA PRO A 2 -46.18 -48.27 36.83
C PRO A 2 -44.84 -47.57 36.41
N ARG A 3 -44.59 -47.36 35.10
CA ARG A 3 -44.58 -46.06 34.35
C ARG A 3 -43.25 -45.27 34.38
N LEU A 4 -42.58 -45.13 33.23
CA LEU A 4 -42.58 -43.96 32.30
C LEU A 4 -41.78 -42.77 32.87
N LEU A 5 -41.03 -41.94 32.16
CA LEU A 5 -40.52 -41.79 30.78
C LEU A 5 -39.73 -40.46 30.84
N SER A 6 -38.66 -40.29 30.05
CA SER A 6 -38.13 -38.98 29.61
C SER A 6 -37.46 -38.07 30.68
N ALA A 7 -36.53 -37.16 30.38
CA ALA A 7 -36.04 -36.61 29.11
C ALA A 7 -34.56 -36.22 29.24
N LEU A 8 -33.81 -36.39 28.14
CA LEU A 8 -32.58 -35.65 27.86
C LEU A 8 -32.89 -34.15 27.77
N LEU A 9 -32.08 -33.32 28.42
CA LEU A 9 -31.85 -31.92 28.03
C LEU A 9 -30.37 -31.61 28.30
N ALA A 10 -29.55 -31.77 27.27
CA ALA A 10 -28.21 -31.20 27.21
C ALA A 10 -28.35 -29.74 26.76
N LEU A 11 -27.83 -28.80 27.56
CA LEU A 11 -27.68 -27.40 27.20
C LEU A 11 -26.19 -27.13 26.94
N PRO A 12 -25.77 -26.80 25.71
CA PRO A 12 -24.42 -26.31 25.48
C PRO A 12 -24.39 -24.83 25.88
N LEU A 13 -23.61 -24.49 26.92
CA LEU A 13 -23.19 -23.12 27.17
C LEU A 13 -22.13 -22.76 26.13
N LEU A 14 -22.54 -22.04 25.08
CA LEU A 14 -21.64 -21.32 24.19
C LEU A 14 -20.98 -20.20 24.99
N ALA A 15 -19.78 -20.45 25.53
CA ALA A 15 -18.88 -19.40 25.97
C ALA A 15 -18.35 -18.68 24.72
N ALA A 16 -19.08 -17.67 24.28
CA ALA A 16 -18.59 -16.68 23.33
C ALA A 16 -17.57 -15.79 24.05
N CYS A 17 -16.30 -16.21 24.08
CA CYS A 17 -15.21 -15.26 24.25
C CYS A 17 -15.13 -14.50 22.94
N GLY A 18 -15.67 -13.28 22.94
CA GLY A 18 -15.45 -12.34 21.84
C GLY A 18 -13.96 -11.98 21.81
N ASP A 19 -13.22 -12.57 20.89
CA ASP A 19 -11.98 -12.02 20.39
C ASP A 19 -12.32 -10.68 19.72
N THR A 20 -12.38 -9.62 20.52
CA THR A 20 -12.27 -8.26 19.99
C THR A 20 -10.80 -8.10 19.63
N ALA A 21 -10.43 -8.56 18.43
CA ALA A 21 -9.17 -8.16 17.83
C ALA A 21 -9.18 -6.62 17.72
N PRO A 22 -8.10 -5.92 18.08
CA PRO A 22 -8.02 -4.50 17.79
C PRO A 22 -8.11 -4.35 16.28
N GLN A 23 -9.19 -3.73 15.82
CA GLN A 23 -9.29 -3.21 14.46
C GLN A 23 -8.19 -2.15 14.35
N SER A 24 -7.05 -2.54 13.81
CA SER A 24 -6.12 -1.58 13.26
C SER A 24 -6.88 -0.82 12.18
N ASP A 25 -7.26 0.43 12.46
CA ASP A 25 -7.54 1.43 11.43
C ASP A 25 -6.23 1.72 10.68
N ALA A 26 -5.69 0.71 10.02
CA ALA A 26 -4.76 0.92 8.93
C ALA A 26 -5.62 1.55 7.85
N SER A 27 -5.45 2.86 7.63
CA SER A 27 -6.01 3.55 6.46
C SER A 27 -5.78 2.64 5.25
N GLN A 28 -6.84 2.23 4.56
CA GLN A 28 -6.69 1.32 3.43
C GLN A 28 -5.71 1.96 2.45
N PRO A 29 -4.76 1.20 1.85
CA PRO A 29 -3.72 1.77 1.00
C PRO A 29 -4.24 2.62 -0.18
N ALA A 30 -5.52 2.48 -0.55
CA ALA A 30 -6.20 3.31 -1.54
C ALA A 30 -6.34 4.79 -1.14
N ASP A 31 -6.36 5.12 0.15
CA ASP A 31 -6.42 6.51 0.66
C ASP A 31 -5.03 7.05 1.03
N ALA A 32 -3.96 6.29 0.75
CA ALA A 32 -2.60 6.73 1.06
C ALA A 32 -2.19 7.93 0.22
N PHE A 33 -1.45 8.87 0.81
CA PHE A 33 -1.13 10.16 0.18
C PHE A 33 -0.38 10.00 -1.16
N TYR A 34 0.43 8.94 -1.28
CA TYR A 34 1.22 8.64 -2.46
C TYR A 34 0.38 8.18 -3.65
N VAL A 35 -0.89 7.78 -3.44
CA VAL A 35 -1.76 7.33 -4.52
C VAL A 35 -2.11 8.50 -5.44
N GLY A 36 -1.95 8.27 -6.75
CA GLY A 36 -2.26 9.23 -7.79
C GLY A 36 -1.27 9.23 -8.95
N VAL A 37 -1.40 10.25 -9.80
CA VAL A 37 -0.50 10.50 -10.93
C VAL A 37 0.46 11.63 -10.55
N TRP A 38 1.74 11.42 -10.79
CA TRP A 38 2.82 12.28 -10.30
C TRP A 38 3.90 12.46 -11.37
N ALA A 39 4.56 13.61 -11.43
CA ALA A 39 5.65 13.87 -12.38
C ALA A 39 6.82 14.60 -11.72
N ALA A 40 8.05 14.19 -12.05
CA ALA A 40 9.26 14.85 -11.54
C ALA A 40 9.49 16.23 -12.17
N ASP A 41 8.94 16.48 -13.36
CA ASP A 41 8.74 17.80 -13.95
C ASP A 41 7.23 17.98 -14.22
N PRO A 42 6.58 19.03 -13.68
CA PRO A 42 5.16 19.30 -13.93
C PRO A 42 4.77 19.38 -15.40
N ALA A 43 5.68 19.78 -16.30
CA ALA A 43 5.41 19.83 -17.74
C ALA A 43 5.06 18.44 -18.30
N TRP A 44 5.62 17.38 -17.72
CA TRP A 44 5.39 16.00 -18.15
C TRP A 44 3.97 15.51 -17.88
N CYS A 45 3.19 16.17 -17.02
CA CYS A 45 1.77 15.88 -16.87
C CYS A 45 1.00 16.13 -18.19
N THR A 46 1.47 17.04 -19.05
CA THR A 46 0.80 17.41 -20.30
C THR A 46 1.59 17.09 -21.56
N ASP A 47 2.93 17.14 -21.51
CA ASP A 47 3.82 16.89 -22.64
C ASP A 47 4.82 15.80 -22.29
N GLN A 48 4.65 14.63 -22.90
CA GLN A 48 5.42 13.43 -22.59
C GLN A 48 6.56 13.17 -23.57
N SER A 49 7.03 14.19 -24.29
CA SER A 49 8.12 14.04 -25.26
C SER A 49 9.48 13.77 -24.60
N GLU A 50 9.78 14.43 -23.49
CA GLU A 50 11.08 14.38 -22.79
C GLU A 50 11.05 13.62 -21.46
N GLY A 51 9.86 13.34 -20.93
CA GLY A 51 9.65 12.64 -19.67
C GLY A 51 8.19 12.25 -19.49
N PHE A 52 7.87 11.51 -18.43
CA PHE A 52 6.56 10.88 -18.28
C PHE A 52 6.12 10.96 -16.82
N PRO A 53 4.81 11.12 -16.56
CA PRO A 53 4.30 10.92 -15.23
C PRO A 53 4.39 9.43 -14.85
N ILE A 54 4.40 9.18 -13.55
CA ILE A 54 4.19 7.87 -12.96
C ILE A 54 2.78 7.81 -12.37
N THR A 55 2.19 6.63 -12.37
CA THR A 55 0.96 6.36 -11.63
C THR A 55 1.31 5.45 -10.46
N ILE A 56 0.92 5.84 -9.25
CA ILE A 56 1.05 5.00 -8.07
C ILE A 56 -0.36 4.66 -7.61
N GLU A 57 -0.69 3.38 -7.65
CA GLU A 57 -1.94 2.82 -7.13
C GLU A 57 -1.71 2.37 -5.67
N ALA A 58 -2.76 1.86 -5.02
CA ALA A 58 -2.69 1.37 -3.65
C ALA A 58 -1.55 0.37 -3.43
N ASP A 59 -1.35 -0.54 -4.38
CA ASP A 59 -0.44 -1.67 -4.35
C ASP A 59 0.39 -1.82 -5.63
N ARG A 60 0.50 -0.79 -6.48
CA ARG A 60 1.28 -0.86 -7.73
C ARG A 60 1.99 0.45 -8.03
N PHE A 61 3.22 0.34 -8.55
CA PHE A 61 4.01 1.45 -9.07
C PHE A 61 4.15 1.31 -10.59
N LEU A 62 3.60 2.27 -11.33
CA LEU A 62 3.52 2.24 -12.79
C LEU A 62 4.37 3.39 -13.37
N GLY A 63 5.58 3.05 -13.81
CA GLY A 63 6.41 3.92 -14.64
C GLY A 63 6.20 3.64 -16.14
N ARG A 64 6.94 4.37 -16.99
CA ARG A 64 6.90 4.16 -18.45
C ARG A 64 7.31 2.75 -18.87
N GLU A 65 8.45 2.31 -18.35
CA GLU A 65 9.10 1.05 -18.77
C GLU A 65 8.97 -0.06 -17.73
N ASN A 66 8.65 0.32 -16.48
CA ASN A 66 8.60 -0.61 -15.36
C ASN A 66 7.22 -0.57 -14.71
N THR A 67 6.64 -1.74 -14.54
CA THR A 67 5.47 -1.96 -13.69
C THR A 67 5.91 -2.83 -12.53
N CYS A 68 5.60 -2.37 -11.32
CA CYS A 68 5.98 -3.06 -10.11
C CYS A 68 4.75 -3.32 -9.23
N ASP A 69 4.67 -4.51 -8.67
CA ASP A 69 3.75 -4.79 -7.57
C ASP A 69 4.38 -4.28 -6.27
N MET A 70 3.57 -3.73 -5.38
CA MET A 70 3.99 -3.21 -4.08
C MET A 70 3.52 -4.16 -2.97
N SER A 71 4.44 -4.53 -2.10
CA SER A 71 4.17 -5.38 -0.94
C SER A 71 4.83 -4.81 0.31
N ALA A 72 4.57 -5.42 1.48
CA ALA A 72 5.11 -4.98 2.76
C ALA A 72 4.87 -3.48 3.05
N ILE A 73 3.70 -2.98 2.63
CA ILE A 73 3.33 -1.57 2.72
C ILE A 73 3.10 -1.20 4.19
N THR A 74 3.85 -0.24 4.71
CA THR A 74 3.74 0.23 6.11
C THR A 74 3.89 1.74 6.22
N THR A 75 3.24 2.34 7.22
CA THR A 75 3.41 3.77 7.52
C THR A 75 4.70 4.06 8.28
N THR A 76 5.26 5.26 8.10
CA THR A 76 6.39 5.76 8.88
C THR A 76 5.92 6.73 9.97
N PRO A 77 6.74 6.99 11.02
CA PRO A 77 6.41 7.98 12.05
C PRO A 77 6.23 9.41 11.53
N GLU A 78 6.75 9.73 10.35
CA GLU A 78 6.70 11.04 9.69
C GLU A 78 5.56 11.16 8.66
N ASP A 79 4.48 10.39 8.85
CA ASP A 79 3.32 10.31 7.95
C ASP A 79 3.67 9.85 6.51
N GLY A 80 4.84 9.22 6.35
CA GLY A 80 5.28 8.58 5.12
C GLY A 80 4.84 7.13 5.02
N TRP A 81 5.28 6.46 3.96
CA TRP A 81 5.03 5.05 3.69
C TRP A 81 6.28 4.37 3.16
N THR A 82 6.48 3.10 3.49
CA THR A 82 7.48 2.23 2.86
C THR A 82 6.79 1.08 2.16
N ALA A 83 7.43 0.56 1.12
CA ALA A 83 7.00 -0.66 0.44
C ALA A 83 8.21 -1.40 -0.15
N ALA A 84 8.03 -2.68 -0.47
CA ALA A 84 8.91 -3.44 -1.34
C ALA A 84 8.30 -3.51 -2.75
N LEU A 85 9.05 -3.05 -3.75
CA LEU A 85 8.69 -3.12 -5.16
C LEU A 85 9.20 -4.43 -5.77
N SER A 86 8.32 -5.16 -6.44
CA SER A 86 8.67 -6.28 -7.32
C SER A 86 8.42 -5.87 -8.76
N CYS A 87 9.47 -5.46 -9.48
CA CYS A 87 9.38 -4.90 -10.82
C CYS A 87 9.74 -5.95 -11.88
N ILE A 88 8.95 -6.04 -12.95
CA ILE A 88 9.30 -6.87 -14.13
C ILE A 88 9.97 -5.99 -15.18
N ALA A 89 11.24 -6.27 -15.47
CA ALA A 89 12.01 -5.61 -16.53
C ALA A 89 12.73 -6.66 -17.39
N GLU A 90 12.51 -6.63 -18.71
CA GLU A 90 13.16 -7.54 -19.66
C GLU A 90 13.04 -9.04 -19.31
N GLY A 91 11.93 -9.44 -18.67
CA GLY A 91 11.68 -10.83 -18.25
C GLY A 91 12.39 -11.23 -16.95
N THR A 92 13.02 -10.29 -16.25
CA THR A 92 13.62 -10.48 -14.93
C THR A 92 12.83 -9.70 -13.87
N THR A 93 12.66 -10.30 -12.69
CA THR A 93 12.11 -9.63 -11.53
C THR A 93 13.23 -8.95 -10.74
N ILE A 94 13.07 -7.66 -10.45
CA ILE A 94 13.96 -6.87 -9.62
C ILE A 94 13.18 -6.46 -8.37
N GLU A 95 13.73 -6.76 -7.21
CA GLU A 95 13.18 -6.34 -5.91
C GLU A 95 13.91 -5.09 -5.44
N GLU A 96 13.17 -4.07 -5.00
CA GLU A 96 13.75 -2.84 -4.49
C GLU A 96 12.85 -2.17 -3.43
N PRO A 97 13.39 -1.73 -2.27
CA PRO A 97 12.62 -0.95 -1.31
C PRO A 97 12.34 0.46 -1.84
N VAL A 98 11.20 1.03 -1.45
CA VAL A 98 10.84 2.42 -1.73
C VAL A 98 10.28 3.10 -0.49
N VAL A 99 10.56 4.39 -0.37
CA VAL A 99 9.97 5.27 0.65
C VAL A 99 9.23 6.41 -0.04
N PHE A 100 7.98 6.62 0.35
CA PHE A 100 7.15 7.75 -0.02
C PHE A 100 7.03 8.68 1.18
N SER A 101 7.47 9.92 1.05
CA SER A 101 7.34 10.93 2.11
C SER A 101 6.60 12.17 1.61
N PRO A 102 5.74 12.79 2.43
CA PRO A 102 5.17 14.09 2.10
C PRO A 102 6.26 15.17 2.08
N ALA A 103 6.21 16.07 1.10
CA ALA A 103 7.13 17.20 0.96
C ALA A 103 6.37 18.47 0.57
N GLY A 104 5.65 19.04 1.54
CA GLY A 104 4.64 20.07 1.25
C GLY A 104 3.52 19.46 0.41
N ASP A 105 3.24 20.04 -0.76
CA ASP A 105 2.25 19.53 -1.71
C ASP A 105 2.83 18.47 -2.69
N GLN A 106 4.12 18.16 -2.56
CA GLN A 106 4.81 17.19 -3.41
C GLN A 106 4.97 15.83 -2.73
N LEU A 107 5.20 14.82 -3.56
CA LEU A 107 5.65 13.49 -3.14
C LEU A 107 7.17 13.43 -3.25
N ALA A 108 7.87 13.12 -2.16
CA ALA A 108 9.27 12.72 -2.20
C ALA A 108 9.37 11.20 -2.29
N ILE A 109 10.11 10.70 -3.28
CA ILE A 109 10.40 9.27 -3.44
C ILE A 109 11.89 9.03 -3.21
N ILE A 110 12.22 8.08 -2.35
CA ILE A 110 13.58 7.63 -2.08
C ILE A 110 13.67 6.14 -2.40
N TRP A 111 14.74 5.74 -3.08
CA TRP A 111 15.13 4.35 -3.31
C TRP A 111 16.35 4.05 -2.45
N PRO A 112 16.18 3.51 -1.22
CA PRO A 112 17.27 3.41 -0.24
C PRO A 112 18.51 2.68 -0.77
N ASP A 113 18.31 1.69 -1.63
CA ASP A 113 19.38 0.89 -2.20
C ASP A 113 20.18 1.66 -3.29
N ARG A 114 19.62 2.75 -3.84
CA ARG A 114 20.30 3.65 -4.79
C ARG A 114 20.99 4.83 -4.12
N GLY A 115 20.59 5.15 -2.89
CA GLY A 115 21.14 6.26 -2.11
C GLY A 115 20.08 7.02 -1.30
N PRO A 116 20.50 8.03 -0.53
CA PRO A 116 19.61 8.78 0.35
C PRO A 116 18.84 9.90 -0.36
N ASP A 117 19.19 10.22 -1.60
CA ASP A 117 18.65 11.38 -2.30
C ASP A 117 17.18 11.14 -2.70
N ALA A 118 16.34 12.12 -2.38
CA ALA A 118 14.94 12.10 -2.76
C ALA A 118 14.75 12.72 -4.16
N THR A 119 13.88 12.12 -4.96
CA THR A 119 13.30 12.77 -6.14
C THR A 119 11.94 13.33 -5.76
N LEU A 120 11.72 14.62 -6.06
CA LEU A 120 10.44 15.28 -5.82
C LEU A 120 9.53 15.14 -7.03
N PHE A 121 8.27 14.83 -6.78
CA PHE A 121 7.24 14.73 -7.79
C PHE A 121 6.07 15.66 -7.45
N SER A 122 5.62 16.40 -8.47
CA SER A 122 4.41 17.20 -8.43
C SER A 122 3.21 16.35 -8.85
N ARG A 123 2.05 16.60 -8.24
CA ARG A 123 0.81 15.91 -8.58
C ARG A 123 0.34 16.35 -9.97
N CYS A 124 -0.08 15.40 -10.81
CA CYS A 124 -0.81 15.68 -12.04
C CYS A 124 -2.32 15.70 -11.74
N GLU A 125 -3.05 16.67 -12.32
CA GLU A 125 -4.51 16.82 -12.17
C GLU A 125 -5.32 15.83 -13.01
#